data_AF-A0A9N8PDE9-F1
#
_entry.id   AF-A0A9N8PDE9-F1
#
_cell.length_a   1.000
_cell.length_b   1.000
_cell.length_c   1.000
_cell.angle_alpha   90.00
_cell.angle_beta   90.00
_cell.angle_gamma   90.00
#
_symmetry.space_group_name_H-M   'P 1'
#
loop_
_entity.id
_entity.type
_entity.pdbx_description
1 polymer ?
#
loop_
_entity_poly.entity_id
_entity_poly.type
_entity_poly.pdbx_seq_one_letter_code
_entity_poly.pdbx_strand_id
1 'polypeptide(L)'
;MLSLFSLTSRFFRPPPWTSTAHSLLSLGRVAHSTNQDSKLDQESLLALKQQDPLAYRRWRYHNDKEFREADLKRRRKPAIREQQKVQTRKHDKTPAKQQYLREYNARKWREDLSGRRSISLFKFLQNSRWSREGWTWKLHEPVITPDRVDRHCTACQRDRFLKVWWATKAEPITYVCNPCFANDFDIVVPEGQHKWLPGIFSSPHLPSPPSAKK
;
A
#
# COMPACT_ATOMS: atom_id res chain seq x y z
N MET A 1 9.12 54.87 22.33
CA MET A 1 10.28 53.97 22.19
C MET A 1 9.91 52.65 22.84
N LEU A 2 9.37 51.71 22.07
CA LEU A 2 10.07 50.51 21.57
C LEU A 2 10.74 49.70 22.69
N SER A 3 10.10 48.60 23.11
CA SER A 3 10.60 47.23 22.85
C SER A 3 9.99 46.23 23.83
N LEU A 4 9.17 45.34 23.26
CA LEU A 4 8.73 44.08 23.84
C LEU A 4 9.90 43.08 23.80
N PHE A 5 10.18 42.40 24.92
CA PHE A 5 10.92 41.13 24.93
C PHE A 5 9.90 40.02 25.24
N SER A 6 9.56 39.18 24.26
CA SER A 6 10.18 37.89 23.95
C SER A 6 9.78 36.81 24.97
N LEU A 7 8.73 36.02 24.68
CA LEU A 7 8.82 34.69 24.05
C LEU A 7 9.63 33.64 24.85
N THR A 8 8.86 32.75 25.48
CA THR A 8 8.97 31.28 25.44
C THR A 8 10.34 30.63 25.66
N SER A 9 10.44 29.82 26.72
CA SER A 9 11.25 28.61 26.63
C SER A 9 10.65 27.41 27.38
N ARG A 10 10.35 26.39 26.58
CA ARG A 10 10.67 24.97 26.79
C ARG A 10 10.07 24.28 28.02
N PHE A 11 8.84 23.80 27.87
CA PHE A 11 8.47 22.51 28.47
C PHE A 11 8.92 21.38 27.54
N PHE A 12 10.10 20.84 27.82
CA PHE A 12 10.46 19.48 27.40
C PHE A 12 9.47 18.53 28.09
N ARG A 13 8.59 17.88 27.31
CA ARG A 13 7.96 16.63 27.71
C ARG A 13 8.70 15.49 27.00
N PRO A 14 9.34 14.57 27.73
CA PRO A 14 9.80 13.32 27.14
C PRO A 14 8.58 12.46 26.78
N PRO A 15 8.59 11.72 25.65
CA PRO A 15 7.59 10.69 25.43
C PRO A 15 7.84 9.51 26.38
N PRO A 16 6.83 9.02 27.12
CA PRO A 16 6.96 7.79 27.89
C PRO A 16 7.01 6.60 26.92
N TRP A 17 8.22 6.08 26.71
CA TRP A 17 8.39 4.72 26.20
C TRP A 17 7.98 3.77 27.32
N THR A 18 6.73 3.30 27.28
CA THR A 18 6.37 2.07 27.98
C THR A 18 6.54 0.92 26.99
N SER A 19 7.67 0.26 27.19
CA SER A 19 8.01 -1.05 26.66
C SER A 19 6.99 -2.07 27.15
N THR A 20 5.96 -2.34 26.36
CA THR A 20 5.32 -3.66 26.34
C THR A 20 5.87 -4.39 25.13
N ALA A 21 6.97 -5.10 25.39
CA ALA A 21 7.53 -6.13 24.53
C ALA A 21 6.47 -7.20 24.31
N HIS A 22 5.67 -7.06 23.24
CA HIS A 22 4.93 -8.18 22.70
C HIS A 22 5.86 -8.97 21.80
N SER A 23 6.43 -9.99 22.45
CA SER A 23 6.91 -11.26 21.94
C SER A 23 7.03 -11.36 20.42
N LEU A 24 8.28 -11.48 19.98
CA LEU A 24 8.70 -11.98 18.69
C LEU A 24 8.00 -13.31 18.39
N LEU A 25 6.82 -13.25 17.75
CA LEU A 25 6.42 -14.27 16.80
C LEU A 25 7.06 -13.93 15.46
N SER A 26 8.39 -13.93 15.45
CA SER A 26 9.13 -14.40 14.29
C SER A 26 8.70 -15.84 14.08
N LEU A 27 7.60 -16.04 13.36
CA LEU A 27 7.44 -17.27 12.61
C LEU A 27 8.65 -17.31 11.70
N GLY A 28 9.65 -18.09 12.13
CA GLY A 28 10.81 -18.39 11.34
C GLY A 28 10.30 -18.81 9.97
N ARG A 29 10.56 -17.96 8.98
CA ARG A 29 10.94 -18.50 7.68
C ARG A 29 12.22 -19.27 7.94
N VAL A 30 12.06 -20.49 8.42
CA VAL A 30 13.06 -21.51 8.22
C VAL A 30 13.05 -21.68 6.70
N ALA A 31 13.94 -20.94 6.05
CA ALA A 31 14.45 -21.35 4.77
C ALA A 31 15.09 -22.70 5.06
N HIS A 32 14.30 -23.77 4.96
CA HIS A 32 14.84 -25.10 4.84
C HIS A 32 15.68 -25.06 3.57
N SER A 33 16.98 -24.84 3.76
CA SER A 33 18.00 -25.20 2.81
C SER A 33 17.85 -26.70 2.58
N THR A 34 17.10 -27.07 1.53
CA THR A 34 16.82 -28.46 1.17
C THR A 34 18.03 -29.11 0.46
N ASN A 35 19.24 -28.85 0.95
CA ASN A 35 20.46 -29.54 0.52
C ASN A 35 20.83 -30.70 1.47
N GLN A 36 19.89 -31.16 2.30
CA GLN A 36 20.06 -32.40 3.04
C GLN A 36 19.24 -33.50 2.36
N ASP A 37 19.94 -34.45 1.75
CA ASP A 37 19.46 -35.76 1.29
C ASP A 37 19.00 -36.64 2.48
N SER A 38 18.31 -36.07 3.46
CA SER A 38 17.60 -36.83 4.48
C SER A 38 16.29 -37.31 3.86
N LYS A 39 16.22 -38.61 3.52
CA LYS A 39 14.94 -39.29 3.26
C LYS A 39 14.05 -39.05 4.47
N LEU A 40 13.07 -38.14 4.32
CA LEU A 40 12.05 -37.91 5.34
C LEU A 40 11.25 -39.20 5.53
N ASP A 41 11.11 -39.63 6.78
CA ASP A 41 10.31 -40.80 7.11
C ASP A 41 8.84 -40.60 6.72
N GLN A 42 8.17 -41.72 6.42
CA GLN A 42 6.79 -41.74 5.93
C GLN A 42 5.81 -41.11 6.92
N GLU A 43 6.05 -41.25 8.23
CA GLU A 43 5.27 -40.61 9.30
C GLU A 43 5.44 -39.08 9.30
N SER A 44 6.66 -38.58 9.10
CA SER A 44 6.93 -37.15 9.01
C SER A 44 6.27 -36.51 7.79
N LEU A 45 6.19 -37.23 6.67
CA LEU A 45 5.48 -36.78 5.47
C LEU A 45 3.96 -36.71 5.67
N LEU A 46 3.39 -37.66 6.41
CA LEU A 46 1.96 -37.65 6.77
C LEU A 46 1.65 -36.49 7.71
N ALA A 47 2.49 -36.25 8.72
CA ALA A 47 2.36 -35.11 9.62
C ALA A 47 2.46 -33.77 8.86
N LEU A 48 3.45 -33.65 7.95
CA LEU A 48 3.59 -32.46 7.11
C LEU A 48 2.37 -32.23 6.22
N LYS A 49 1.80 -33.31 5.64
CA LYS A 49 0.59 -33.24 4.82
C LYS A 49 -0.63 -32.75 5.60
N GLN A 50 -0.75 -33.14 6.87
CA GLN A 50 -1.86 -32.72 7.74
C GLN A 50 -1.70 -31.27 8.23
N GLN A 51 -0.49 -30.87 8.61
CA GLN A 51 -0.21 -29.54 9.17
C GLN A 51 -0.12 -28.44 8.09
N ASP A 52 0.63 -28.68 7.02
CA ASP A 52 0.76 -27.73 5.89
C ASP A 52 0.71 -28.49 4.54
N PRO A 53 -0.50 -28.68 3.98
CA PRO A 53 -0.69 -29.30 2.68
C PRO A 53 0.08 -28.62 1.55
N LEU A 54 0.36 -27.30 1.65
CA LEU A 54 1.11 -26.56 0.64
C LEU A 54 2.61 -26.84 0.75
N ALA A 55 3.16 -26.91 1.95
CA ALA A 55 4.55 -27.33 2.17
C ALA A 55 4.76 -28.77 1.67
N TYR A 56 3.85 -29.68 1.99
CA TYR A 56 3.90 -31.04 1.46
C TYR A 56 3.85 -31.09 -0.06
N ARG A 57 2.99 -30.29 -0.70
CA ARG A 57 2.92 -30.19 -2.16
C ARG A 57 4.21 -29.65 -2.77
N ARG A 58 4.83 -28.62 -2.16
CA ARG A 58 6.15 -28.10 -2.57
C ARG A 58 7.22 -29.16 -2.44
N TRP A 59 7.27 -29.87 -1.31
CA TRP A 59 8.19 -30.98 -1.08
C TRP A 59 8.03 -32.05 -2.15
N ARG A 60 6.81 -32.52 -2.45
CA ARG A 60 6.56 -33.48 -3.53
C ARG A 60 7.02 -32.96 -4.88
N TYR A 61 6.76 -31.69 -5.19
CA TYR A 61 7.21 -31.13 -6.46
C TYR A 61 8.74 -31.19 -6.63
N HIS A 62 9.50 -30.98 -5.55
CA HIS A 62 10.96 -31.05 -5.56
C HIS A 62 11.50 -32.49 -5.50
N ASN A 63 10.84 -33.41 -4.79
CA ASN A 63 11.39 -34.74 -4.48
C ASN A 63 10.75 -35.90 -5.26
N ASP A 64 9.56 -35.72 -5.84
CA ASP A 64 8.81 -36.74 -6.56
C ASP A 64 8.72 -36.37 -8.05
N LYS A 65 9.49 -37.09 -8.88
CA LYS A 65 9.59 -36.86 -10.33
C LYS A 65 8.26 -37.08 -11.04
N GLU A 66 7.52 -38.14 -10.68
CA GLU A 66 6.24 -38.46 -11.30
C GLU A 66 5.19 -37.40 -10.97
N PHE A 67 5.16 -36.95 -9.71
CA PHE A 67 4.30 -35.85 -9.29
C PHE A 67 4.63 -34.56 -10.03
N ARG A 68 5.91 -34.22 -10.19
CA ARG A 68 6.36 -33.05 -10.94
C ARG A 68 5.91 -33.10 -12.40
N GLU A 69 6.13 -34.23 -13.07
CA GLU A 69 5.72 -34.41 -14.47
C GLU A 69 4.20 -34.36 -14.64
N ALA A 70 3.44 -34.97 -13.73
CA ALA A 70 1.98 -34.92 -13.73
C ALA A 70 1.46 -33.49 -13.45
N ASP A 71 2.04 -32.76 -12.49
CA ASP A 71 1.68 -31.37 -12.18
C ASP A 71 2.00 -30.44 -13.36
N LEU A 72 3.15 -30.63 -14.02
CA LEU A 72 3.49 -29.91 -15.25
C LEU A 72 2.49 -30.21 -16.38
N LYS A 73 2.12 -31.48 -16.59
CA LYS A 73 1.08 -31.86 -17.56
C LYS A 73 -0.28 -31.22 -17.24
N ARG A 74 -0.65 -31.10 -15.96
CA ARG A 74 -1.90 -30.40 -15.52
C ARG A 74 -1.83 -28.89 -15.73
N ARG A 75 -0.70 -28.24 -15.42
CA ARG A 75 -0.51 -26.79 -15.60
C ARG A 75 -0.46 -26.37 -17.08
N ARG A 76 -0.19 -27.31 -18.00
CA ARG A 76 0.07 -27.10 -19.43
C ARG A 76 -1.16 -27.21 -20.34
N LYS A 77 -2.31 -26.69 -19.95
CA LYS A 77 -3.35 -26.40 -20.96
C LYS A 77 -3.52 -24.90 -21.17
N PRO A 78 -2.55 -24.22 -21.84
CA PRO A 78 -2.69 -22.82 -22.26
C PRO A 78 -4.04 -22.52 -22.89
N ALA A 79 -4.56 -23.46 -23.71
CA ALA A 79 -5.87 -23.36 -24.32
C ALA A 79 -7.01 -23.23 -23.29
N ILE A 80 -7.01 -24.01 -22.20
CA ILE A 80 -8.00 -23.90 -21.13
C ILE A 80 -7.84 -22.58 -20.38
N ARG A 81 -6.61 -22.17 -20.09
CA ARG A 81 -6.35 -20.87 -19.43
C ARG A 81 -6.84 -19.70 -20.28
N GLU A 82 -6.63 -19.76 -21.58
CA GLU A 82 -7.09 -18.72 -22.51
C GLU A 82 -8.61 -18.74 -22.65
N GLN A 83 -9.23 -19.92 -22.75
CA GLN A 83 -10.69 -20.07 -22.70
C GLN A 83 -11.29 -19.51 -21.40
N GLN A 84 -10.68 -19.80 -20.25
CA GLN A 84 -11.08 -19.24 -18.96
C GLN A 84 -10.97 -17.72 -18.96
N LYS A 85 -9.86 -17.14 -19.43
CA LYS A 85 -9.73 -15.67 -19.57
C LYS A 85 -10.83 -15.09 -20.46
N VAL A 86 -11.14 -15.74 -21.59
CA VAL A 86 -12.22 -15.30 -22.49
C VAL A 86 -13.57 -15.38 -21.79
N GLN A 87 -13.85 -16.46 -21.06
CA GLN A 87 -15.08 -16.61 -20.27
C GLN A 87 -15.19 -15.57 -19.16
N THR A 88 -14.11 -15.33 -18.40
CA THR A 88 -14.05 -14.28 -17.38
C THR A 88 -14.29 -12.91 -18.01
N ARG A 89 -13.63 -12.58 -19.13
CA ARG A 89 -13.87 -11.32 -19.86
C ARG A 89 -15.31 -11.18 -20.35
N LYS A 90 -15.95 -12.26 -20.81
CA LYS A 90 -17.37 -12.26 -21.17
C LYS A 90 -18.25 -12.00 -19.95
N HIS A 91 -17.96 -12.66 -18.83
CA HIS A 91 -18.67 -12.47 -17.57
C HIS A 91 -18.55 -11.04 -17.04
N ASP A 92 -17.33 -10.48 -17.04
CA ASP A 92 -17.03 -9.11 -16.61
C ASP A 92 -17.73 -8.05 -17.48
N LYS A 93 -18.05 -8.40 -18.73
CA LYS A 93 -18.80 -7.54 -19.66
C LYS A 93 -20.32 -7.69 -19.55
N THR A 94 -20.83 -8.61 -18.74
CA THR A 94 -22.30 -8.73 -18.57
C THR A 94 -22.88 -7.45 -17.94
N PRO A 95 -24.06 -6.99 -18.39
CA PRO A 95 -24.68 -5.78 -17.85
C PRO A 95 -24.85 -5.82 -16.33
N ALA A 96 -25.29 -6.97 -15.78
CA ALA A 96 -25.46 -7.16 -14.34
C ALA A 96 -24.14 -7.00 -13.57
N LYS A 97 -23.04 -7.59 -14.05
CA LYS A 97 -21.73 -7.45 -13.41
C LYS A 97 -21.21 -6.01 -13.51
N GLN A 98 -21.38 -5.37 -14.65
CA GLN A 98 -20.99 -3.97 -14.83
C GLN A 98 -21.78 -3.03 -13.92
N GLN A 99 -23.10 -3.24 -13.81
CA GLN A 99 -23.96 -2.46 -12.91
C GLN A 99 -23.52 -2.64 -11.46
N TYR A 100 -23.34 -3.88 -11.01
CA TYR A 100 -22.82 -4.18 -9.67
C TYR A 100 -21.48 -3.48 -9.41
N LEU A 101 -20.53 -3.54 -10.36
CA LEU A 101 -19.23 -2.88 -10.20
C LEU A 101 -19.35 -1.36 -10.14
N ARG A 102 -20.25 -0.75 -10.94
CA ARG A 102 -20.52 0.70 -10.88
C ARG A 102 -21.08 1.09 -9.52
N GLU A 103 -22.08 0.37 -9.02
CA GLU A 103 -22.70 0.62 -7.71
C GLU A 103 -21.72 0.41 -6.56
N TYR A 104 -20.95 -0.69 -6.59
CA TYR A 104 -19.91 -0.99 -5.62
C TYR A 104 -18.83 0.10 -5.60
N ASN A 105 -18.32 0.50 -6.78
CA ASN A 105 -17.31 1.54 -6.88
C ASN A 105 -17.86 2.91 -6.46
N ALA A 106 -19.11 3.24 -6.79
CA ALA A 106 -19.75 4.47 -6.35
C ALA A 106 -19.95 4.51 -4.83
N ARG A 107 -20.38 3.39 -4.22
CA ARG A 107 -20.47 3.26 -2.76
C ARG A 107 -19.09 3.40 -2.11
N LYS A 108 -18.12 2.62 -2.58
CA LYS A 108 -16.73 2.68 -2.09
C LYS A 108 -16.17 4.10 -2.20
N TRP A 109 -16.37 4.78 -3.33
CA TRP A 109 -15.92 6.15 -3.51
C TRP A 109 -16.59 7.14 -2.55
N ARG A 110 -17.88 6.95 -2.24
CA ARG A 110 -18.61 7.76 -1.26
C ARG A 110 -18.07 7.59 0.16
N GLU A 111 -17.76 6.35 0.54
CA GLU A 111 -17.34 6.00 1.90
C GLU A 111 -15.84 6.22 2.13
N ASP A 112 -15.00 5.98 1.11
CA ASP A 112 -13.54 6.01 1.22
C ASP A 112 -12.98 7.43 1.07
N LEU A 113 -13.06 8.22 2.14
CA LEU A 113 -12.43 9.53 2.20
C LEU A 113 -10.91 9.45 1.97
N SER A 114 -10.27 8.39 2.47
CA SER A 114 -8.82 8.22 2.40
C SER A 114 -8.33 8.02 0.97
N GLY A 115 -9.00 7.14 0.22
CA GLY A 115 -8.75 6.95 -1.20
C GLY A 115 -9.00 8.23 -2.00
N ARG A 116 -10.08 8.96 -1.69
CA ARG A 116 -10.41 10.24 -2.32
C ARG A 116 -9.32 11.29 -2.10
N ARG A 117 -8.84 11.48 -0.88
CA ARG A 117 -7.73 12.41 -0.57
C ARG A 117 -6.46 12.02 -1.31
N SER A 118 -6.06 10.74 -1.25
CA SER A 118 -4.88 10.25 -1.97
C SER A 118 -4.94 10.54 -3.48
N ILE A 119 -6.09 10.27 -4.12
CA ILE A 119 -6.26 10.50 -5.56
C ILE A 119 -6.28 11.99 -5.89
N SER A 120 -6.96 12.81 -5.10
CA SER A 120 -7.00 14.26 -5.32
C SER A 120 -5.62 14.90 -5.15
N LEU A 121 -4.83 14.48 -4.17
CA LEU A 121 -3.46 14.97 -3.98
C LEU A 121 -2.58 14.59 -5.18
N PHE A 122 -2.66 13.33 -5.60
CA PHE A 122 -1.92 12.86 -6.78
C PHE A 122 -2.27 13.65 -8.04
N LYS A 123 -3.57 13.84 -8.33
CA LYS A 123 -4.03 14.65 -9.47
C LYS A 123 -3.57 16.10 -9.38
N PHE A 124 -3.60 16.68 -8.18
CA PHE A 124 -3.12 18.03 -7.95
C PHE A 124 -1.63 18.15 -8.30
N LEU A 125 -0.79 17.25 -7.78
CA LEU A 125 0.66 17.23 -8.06
C LEU A 125 0.98 17.00 -9.54
N GLN A 126 0.19 16.21 -10.26
CA GLN A 126 0.43 15.96 -11.68
C GLN A 126 0.07 17.16 -12.56
N ASN A 127 -1.06 17.82 -12.27
CA ASN A 127 -1.67 18.80 -13.18
C ASN A 127 -1.41 20.25 -12.80
N SER A 128 -1.01 20.53 -11.56
CA SER A 128 -0.87 21.90 -11.06
C SER A 128 0.54 22.42 -11.31
N ARG A 129 0.68 23.48 -12.12
CA ARG A 129 1.95 24.23 -12.24
C ARG A 129 2.47 24.69 -10.87
N TRP A 130 1.56 25.01 -9.95
CA TRP A 130 1.87 25.52 -8.62
C TRP A 130 2.61 24.50 -7.74
N SER A 131 2.36 23.20 -7.97
CA SER A 131 3.13 22.14 -7.30
C SER A 131 4.59 22.07 -7.77
N ARG A 132 4.91 22.63 -8.94
CA ARG A 132 6.26 22.68 -9.52
C ARG A 132 6.97 24.01 -9.27
N GLU A 133 6.22 25.10 -9.02
CA GLU A 133 6.73 26.47 -9.08
C GLU A 133 6.73 27.24 -7.75
N GLY A 134 6.35 26.64 -6.61
CA GLY A 134 6.51 27.37 -5.34
C GLY A 134 5.78 26.85 -4.11
N TRP A 135 5.11 25.70 -4.16
CA TRP A 135 4.49 25.14 -2.97
C TRP A 135 5.48 24.28 -2.21
N THR A 136 5.67 24.60 -0.93
CA THR A 136 6.55 23.87 -0.02
C THR A 136 5.73 23.23 1.08
N TRP A 137 6.14 22.05 1.53
CA TRP A 137 5.57 21.38 2.68
C TRP A 137 6.57 21.43 3.83
N LYS A 138 6.06 21.55 5.06
CA LYS A 138 6.89 21.77 6.24
C LYS A 138 7.96 20.69 6.45
N LEU A 139 7.52 19.44 6.43
CA LEU A 139 8.35 18.29 6.83
C LEU A 139 8.74 17.36 5.69
N HIS A 140 8.08 17.49 4.53
CA HIS A 140 8.22 16.52 3.44
C HIS A 140 8.40 17.20 2.10
N GLU A 141 8.94 16.47 1.14
CA GLU A 141 9.04 16.87 -0.26
C GLU A 141 8.44 15.78 -1.16
N PRO A 142 7.65 16.16 -2.17
CA PRO A 142 7.08 15.21 -3.09
C PRO A 142 8.16 14.65 -4.03
N VAL A 143 8.31 13.33 -4.04
CA VAL A 143 9.16 12.59 -4.97
C VAL A 143 8.26 11.90 -5.99
N ILE A 144 8.23 12.44 -7.20
CA ILE A 144 7.38 11.97 -8.30
C ILE A 144 8.26 11.27 -9.34
N THR A 145 7.99 9.99 -9.58
CA THR A 145 8.73 9.17 -10.56
C THR A 145 7.84 8.83 -11.77
N PRO A 146 8.42 8.70 -12.98
CA PRO A 146 7.65 8.33 -14.18
C PRO A 146 7.01 6.94 -14.03
N ASP A 147 7.78 6.01 -13.47
CA ASP A 147 7.36 4.66 -13.13
C ASP A 147 7.07 4.52 -11.65
N ARG A 148 6.38 3.43 -11.30
CA ARG A 148 6.19 3.07 -9.90
C ARG A 148 7.51 2.54 -9.34
N VAL A 149 7.81 2.90 -8.10
CA VAL A 149 9.00 2.46 -7.39
C VAL A 149 8.59 1.81 -6.07
N ASP A 150 9.27 0.72 -5.73
CA ASP A 150 9.12 0.04 -4.45
C ASP A 150 9.87 0.81 -3.36
N ARG A 151 9.15 1.24 -2.32
CA ARG A 151 9.76 1.83 -1.12
C ARG A 151 8.99 1.40 0.12
N HIS A 152 9.66 1.49 1.27
CA HIS A 152 9.05 1.27 2.56
C HIS A 152 8.38 2.56 3.08
N CYS A 153 7.12 2.47 3.53
CA CYS A 153 6.41 3.61 4.12
C CYS A 153 6.56 3.60 5.65
N THR A 154 7.20 4.62 6.22
CA THR A 154 7.41 4.75 7.68
C THR A 154 6.13 4.98 8.47
N ALA A 155 5.09 5.57 7.85
CA ALA A 155 3.82 5.81 8.54
C ALA A 155 2.94 4.56 8.68
N CYS A 156 2.91 3.67 7.67
CA CYS A 156 2.08 2.45 7.71
C CYS A 156 2.86 1.15 7.82
N GLN A 157 4.20 1.22 7.89
CA GLN A 157 5.11 0.09 8.07
C GLN A 157 4.90 -0.99 7.00
N ARG A 158 4.74 -0.57 5.73
CA ARG A 158 4.49 -1.47 4.60
C ARG A 158 5.26 -1.02 3.37
N ASP A 159 5.74 -2.00 2.62
CA ASP A 159 6.28 -1.78 1.28
C ASP A 159 5.14 -1.49 0.30
N ARG A 160 5.32 -0.47 -0.54
CA ARG A 160 4.34 -0.09 -1.56
C ARG A 160 5.05 0.12 -2.89
N PHE A 161 4.29 -0.05 -3.97
CA PHE A 161 4.73 0.20 -5.34
C PHE A 161 3.96 1.39 -5.93
N LEU A 162 4.53 2.61 -5.82
CA LEU A 162 3.82 3.87 -6.11
C LEU A 162 4.67 4.82 -6.96
N LYS A 163 3.99 5.73 -7.69
CA LYS A 163 4.62 6.80 -8.48
C LYS A 163 4.93 8.07 -7.67
N VAL A 164 4.24 8.26 -6.55
CA VAL A 164 4.38 9.45 -5.71
C VAL A 164 4.67 9.02 -4.29
N TRP A 165 5.75 9.58 -3.78
CA TRP A 165 6.28 9.39 -2.44
C TRP A 165 6.53 10.75 -1.81
N TRP A 166 6.62 10.76 -0.48
CA TRP A 166 6.92 11.95 0.29
C TRP A 166 8.18 11.67 1.10
N ALA A 167 9.30 12.26 0.69
CA ALA A 167 10.56 12.14 1.40
C ALA A 167 10.56 13.10 2.58
N THR A 168 11.00 12.66 3.76
CA THR A 168 11.14 13.56 4.91
C THR A 168 12.37 14.46 4.72
N LYS A 169 12.22 15.77 4.95
CA LYS A 169 13.32 16.74 4.76
C LYS A 169 14.48 16.53 5.74
N ALA A 170 14.18 16.13 6.97
CA ALA A 170 15.19 15.85 7.99
C ALA A 170 16.06 14.63 7.62
N GLU A 171 15.45 13.62 7.01
CA GLU A 171 16.10 12.35 6.63
C GLU A 171 15.60 11.91 5.25
N PRO A 172 16.25 12.35 4.14
CA PRO A 172 15.77 12.13 2.77
C PRO A 172 15.81 10.66 2.29
N ILE A 173 16.21 9.75 3.18
CA ILE A 173 16.15 8.30 3.00
C ILE A 173 14.83 7.69 3.51
N THR A 174 14.05 8.45 4.28
CA THR A 174 12.78 8.02 4.84
C THR A 174 11.62 8.51 3.98
N TYR A 175 10.64 7.62 3.77
CA TYR A 175 9.54 7.86 2.84
C TYR A 175 8.20 7.58 3.48
N VAL A 176 7.23 8.44 3.17
CA VAL A 176 5.81 8.25 3.45
C VAL A 176 5.08 8.04 2.12
N CYS A 177 4.19 7.04 2.09
CA CYS A 177 3.40 6.78 0.89
C CYS A 177 2.34 7.87 0.69
N ASN A 178 2.00 8.16 -0.58
CA ASN A 178 0.99 9.18 -0.89
C ASN A 178 -0.34 9.02 -0.14
N PRO A 179 -0.90 7.80 0.04
CA PRO A 179 -2.10 7.63 0.87
C PRO A 179 -1.92 8.07 2.33
N CYS A 180 -0.81 7.72 2.99
CA CYS A 180 -0.58 8.12 4.38
C CYS A 180 -0.41 9.63 4.49
N PHE A 181 0.42 10.22 3.63
CA PHE A 181 0.66 11.66 3.63
C PHE A 181 -0.63 12.44 3.33
N ALA A 182 -1.42 11.99 2.34
CA ALA A 182 -2.65 12.68 1.96
C ALA A 182 -3.71 12.70 3.06
N ASN A 183 -3.68 11.77 4.01
CA ASN A 183 -4.67 11.62 5.07
C ASN A 183 -4.29 12.32 6.37
N ASP A 184 -3.02 12.61 6.57
CA ASP A 184 -2.55 13.39 7.71
C ASP A 184 -2.74 14.89 7.39
N PHE A 185 -3.81 15.48 7.95
CA PHE A 185 -4.19 16.86 7.62
C PHE A 185 -3.18 17.88 8.16
N ASP A 186 -2.48 17.56 9.24
CA ASP A 186 -1.56 18.50 9.90
C ASP A 186 -0.28 18.73 9.08
N ILE A 187 0.09 17.75 8.24
CA ILE A 187 1.29 17.81 7.40
C ILE A 187 1.00 18.03 5.91
N VAL A 188 -0.20 17.71 5.43
CA VAL A 188 -0.53 17.77 3.99
C VAL A 188 -0.74 19.20 3.49
N VAL A 189 -1.04 20.15 4.38
CA VAL A 189 -1.29 21.55 4.02
C VAL A 189 0.05 22.23 3.71
N PRO A 190 0.21 22.82 2.51
CA PRO A 190 1.44 23.52 2.13
C PRO A 190 1.64 24.81 2.94
N GLU A 191 2.90 25.22 3.11
CA GLU A 191 3.28 26.43 3.83
C GLU A 191 3.02 27.71 3.02
N GLY A 192 2.74 28.82 3.72
CA GLY A 192 2.73 30.16 3.14
C GLY A 192 1.57 30.51 2.20
N GLN A 193 0.55 29.63 2.08
CA GLN A 193 -0.56 29.82 1.14
C GLN A 193 -1.91 29.77 1.87
N HIS A 194 -2.58 30.93 2.01
CA HIS A 194 -3.84 31.05 2.77
C HIS A 194 -5.03 31.54 1.94
N LYS A 195 -4.80 32.09 0.74
CA LYS A 195 -5.88 32.78 0.00
C LYS A 195 -6.68 31.88 -0.94
N TRP A 196 -6.04 30.90 -1.58
CA TRP A 196 -6.69 30.01 -2.56
C TRP A 196 -6.13 28.59 -2.51
N LEU A 197 -6.59 27.81 -1.53
CA LEU A 197 -6.24 26.40 -1.41
C LEU A 197 -7.30 25.52 -2.12
N PRO A 198 -6.88 24.54 -2.95
CA PRO A 198 -7.77 23.49 -3.41
C PRO A 198 -8.46 22.80 -2.25
N GLY A 199 -9.71 22.34 -2.47
CA GLY A 199 -10.55 21.79 -1.40
C GLY A 199 -9.90 20.68 -0.57
N ILE A 200 -8.97 19.91 -1.13
CA ILE A 200 -8.22 18.88 -0.39
C ILE A 200 -7.43 19.44 0.81
N PHE A 201 -6.96 20.69 0.73
CA PHE A 201 -6.19 21.33 1.81
C PHE A 201 -7.07 22.24 2.69
N SER A 202 -8.34 22.44 2.34
CA SER A 202 -9.23 23.34 3.07
C SER A 202 -9.91 22.69 4.28
N SER A 203 -10.08 21.37 4.29
CA SER A 203 -10.73 20.66 5.40
C SER A 203 -10.32 19.18 5.42
N PRO A 204 -10.21 18.55 6.61
CA PRO A 204 -9.89 17.13 6.72
C PRO A 204 -10.97 16.21 6.14
N HIS A 205 -12.21 16.70 6.00
CA HIS A 205 -13.35 15.95 5.48
C HIS A 205 -13.54 16.08 3.95
N LEU A 206 -12.69 16.87 3.30
CA LEU A 206 -12.69 17.04 1.85
C LEU A 206 -11.67 16.10 1.18
N PRO A 207 -11.87 15.75 -0.10
CA PRO A 207 -12.95 16.21 -0.98
C PRO A 207 -14.27 15.49 -0.71
N SER A 208 -15.39 16.21 -0.73
CA SER A 208 -16.74 15.64 -0.63
C SER A 208 -17.03 14.62 -1.74
N PRO A 209 -17.92 13.64 -1.49
CA PRO A 209 -18.32 12.75 -2.56
C PRO A 209 -19.06 13.57 -3.63
N PRO A 210 -19.00 13.17 -4.92
CA PRO A 210 -19.80 13.81 -5.94
C PRO A 210 -21.27 13.75 -5.52
N SER A 211 -21.97 14.89 -5.60
CA SER A 211 -23.41 14.91 -5.42
C SER A 211 -24.04 13.99 -6.48
N ALA A 212 -25.07 13.24 -6.10
CA ALA A 212 -25.89 12.55 -7.08
C ALA A 212 -26.44 13.65 -8.01
N LYS A 213 -26.03 13.64 -9.28
CA LYS A 213 -26.68 14.49 -10.29
C LYS A 213 -28.14 14.06 -10.29
N LYS A 214 -29.02 14.96 -9.82
CA LYS A 214 -30.47 14.79 -9.93
C LYS A 214 -30.88 14.85 -11.39
#